data_AF-A0A673MBM5-F1
#
_entry.id   AF-A0A673MBM5-F1
#
_cell.length_a   1.000
_cell.length_b   1.000
_cell.length_c   1.000
_cell.angle_alpha   90.00
_cell.angle_beta   90.00
_cell.angle_gamma   90.00
#
_symmetry.space_group_name_H-M   'P 1'
#
loop_
_entity.id
_entity.type
_entity.pdbx_description
1 polymer ?
#
loop_
_entity_poly.entity_id
_entity_poly.type
_entity_poly.pdbx_seq_one_letter_code
_entity_poly.pdbx_strand_id
1 'polypeptide(L)'
;MACNDDWQVAGRRAARRGKQPSNPKLDSHQVAACKPDKQKILNAMNELRGENFWMEWKDLLSERLLSNASGSSEQNGDVSLQLCVCYGLGHFASCVSARYQLAMLLLLLETLQIPVGSCCVYDPVFSALECDALKELGFTVLTENEEGKRAVYQPTLFYLMHCGKALYNNLLWRNWTPQTLPKMIIIGNSFHGIQERMLQREFDRDYSFLSNVSLTFILHYTFTIHACL
;
A
#
# COMPACT_ATOMS: atom_id res chain seq x y z
N MET A 1 -23.04 0.92 -26.01
CA MET A 1 -23.78 1.98 -25.29
C MET A 1 -23.01 2.27 -24.02
N ALA A 2 -22.60 3.53 -23.87
CA ALA A 2 -21.74 3.99 -22.79
C ALA A 2 -22.45 3.94 -21.43
N CYS A 3 -21.70 3.64 -20.38
CA CYS A 3 -21.95 4.21 -19.06
C CYS A 3 -20.58 4.45 -18.42
N ASN A 4 -20.19 5.73 -18.38
CA ASN A 4 -19.13 6.25 -17.52
C ASN A 4 -19.54 6.00 -16.06
N ASP A 5 -18.66 5.42 -15.26
CA ASP A 5 -18.68 5.59 -13.81
C ASP A 5 -17.30 6.07 -13.38
N ASP A 6 -17.10 7.37 -13.56
CA ASP A 6 -16.03 8.13 -12.92
C ASP A 6 -16.23 8.04 -11.41
N TRP A 7 -15.26 7.45 -10.71
CA TRP A 7 -15.27 7.37 -9.26
C TRP A 7 -15.14 8.76 -8.64
N GLN A 8 -16.22 9.23 -8.01
CA GLN A 8 -16.21 10.46 -7.23
C GLN A 8 -15.60 10.23 -5.83
N VAL A 9 -14.56 11.00 -5.52
CA VAL A 9 -14.07 11.18 -4.15
C VAL A 9 -15.10 12.01 -3.38
N ALA A 10 -15.55 11.51 -2.22
CA ALA A 10 -16.49 12.21 -1.35
C ALA A 10 -15.91 13.56 -0.86
N GLY A 11 -16.32 14.65 -1.49
CA GLY A 11 -15.94 16.01 -1.10
C GLY A 11 -16.55 16.42 0.24
N ARG A 12 -15.71 16.83 1.20
CA ARG A 12 -16.17 17.55 2.39
C ARG A 12 -16.73 18.91 1.97
N ARG A 13 -17.92 19.24 2.46
CA ARG A 13 -18.60 20.54 2.24
C ARG A 13 -17.73 21.69 2.74
N ALA A 14 -17.33 22.58 1.84
CA ALA A 14 -16.62 23.82 2.18
C ALA A 14 -17.60 24.89 2.69
N ALA A 15 -17.33 25.44 3.88
CA ALA A 15 -18.04 26.59 4.43
C ALA A 15 -17.50 27.90 3.81
N ARG A 16 -18.42 28.79 3.41
CA ARG A 16 -18.14 30.14 2.89
C ARG A 16 -17.61 31.08 4.00
N ARG A 17 -16.53 31.84 3.73
CA ARG A 17 -16.25 33.14 4.38
C ARG A 17 -15.42 34.05 3.46
N GLY A 18 -15.70 35.35 3.49
CA GLY A 18 -15.39 36.35 2.45
C GLY A 18 -14.04 37.10 2.49
N LYS A 19 -13.94 38.05 1.53
CA LYS A 19 -12.84 38.86 0.94
C LYS A 19 -11.80 39.60 1.85
N GLN A 20 -10.50 39.45 1.51
CA GLN A 20 -9.38 40.39 1.08
C GLN A 20 -9.31 41.88 1.57
N PRO A 21 -8.15 42.65 1.51
CA PRO A 21 -6.81 42.41 0.89
C PRO A 21 -5.51 42.98 1.60
N SER A 22 -4.34 42.76 0.96
CA SER A 22 -3.12 43.63 0.80
C SER A 22 -1.74 43.23 1.40
N ASN A 23 -0.69 43.43 0.58
CA ASN A 23 0.77 43.06 0.64
C ASN A 23 1.63 44.22 1.24
N PRO A 24 3.00 44.25 1.39
CA PRO A 24 4.08 43.40 0.82
C PRO A 24 5.37 43.08 1.68
N LYS A 25 6.19 42.12 1.17
CA LYS A 25 7.68 41.89 1.21
C LYS A 25 8.50 41.96 2.52
N LEU A 26 9.31 40.92 2.80
CA LEU A 26 10.78 41.02 3.03
C LEU A 26 11.51 39.65 3.00
N ASP A 27 12.83 39.75 2.94
CA ASP A 27 13.91 38.93 2.36
C ASP A 27 14.29 37.55 2.93
N SER A 28 15.05 36.87 2.05
CA SER A 28 16.24 36.04 2.29
C SER A 28 16.13 34.86 3.27
N HIS A 29 16.15 33.65 2.71
CA HIS A 29 17.27 32.73 2.88
C HIS A 29 17.07 31.53 1.93
N GLN A 30 17.95 31.41 0.94
CA GLN A 30 18.12 30.17 0.18
C GLN A 30 18.80 29.15 1.10
N VAL A 31 18.01 28.47 1.91
CA VAL A 31 18.39 27.20 2.51
C VAL A 31 17.96 26.12 1.52
N ALA A 32 18.93 25.34 1.05
CA ALA A 32 18.71 24.22 0.14
C ALA A 32 17.52 23.38 0.62
N ALA A 33 16.43 23.42 -0.15
CA ALA A 33 15.18 22.70 0.13
C ALA A 33 15.35 21.19 -0.12
N CYS A 34 16.27 20.56 0.59
CA CYS A 34 16.22 19.11 0.78
C CYS A 34 14.97 18.83 1.63
N LYS A 35 14.01 18.15 1.02
CA LYS A 35 12.57 18.39 1.15
C LYS A 35 12.00 18.02 2.53
N PRO A 36 11.12 18.83 3.12
CA PRO A 36 10.52 18.60 4.44
C PRO A 36 9.78 17.25 4.58
N ASP A 37 9.48 16.57 3.48
CA ASP A 37 8.78 15.28 3.49
C ASP A 37 9.70 14.09 3.81
N LYS A 38 10.98 14.12 3.40
CA LYS A 38 11.92 13.03 3.69
C LYS A 38 12.18 12.89 5.18
N GLN A 39 12.40 14.00 5.89
CA GLN A 39 12.61 13.97 7.34
C GLN A 39 11.38 13.45 8.08
N LYS A 40 10.17 13.87 7.67
CA LYS A 40 8.93 13.40 8.30
C LYS A 40 8.72 11.89 8.08
N ILE A 41 9.10 11.36 6.92
CA ILE A 41 9.05 9.91 6.65
C ILE A 41 10.04 9.18 7.55
N LEU A 42 11.28 9.66 7.68
CA LEU A 42 12.28 9.05 8.56
C LEU A 42 11.86 9.07 10.03
N ASN A 43 11.24 10.17 10.49
CA ASN A 43 10.69 10.26 11.85
C ASN A 43 9.60 9.22 12.05
N ALA A 44 8.64 9.11 11.12
CA ALA A 44 7.58 8.11 11.17
C ALA A 44 8.15 6.67 11.19
N MET A 45 9.21 6.39 10.42
CA MET A 45 9.89 5.09 10.46
C MET A 45 10.50 4.81 11.83
N ASN A 46 11.16 5.80 12.45
CA ASN A 46 11.79 5.63 13.75
C ASN A 46 10.77 5.43 14.88
N GLU A 47 9.65 6.15 14.82
CA GLU A 47 8.54 5.97 15.74
C GLU A 47 7.95 4.55 15.61
N LEU A 48 7.65 4.11 14.38
CA LEU A 48 7.16 2.75 14.13
C LEU A 48 8.12 1.66 14.62
N ARG A 49 9.44 1.85 14.49
CA ARG A 49 10.43 0.90 15.02
C ARG A 49 10.38 0.73 16.53
N GLY A 50 9.91 1.74 17.26
CA GLY A 50 9.75 1.71 18.71
C GLY A 50 8.44 1.07 19.17
N GLU A 51 7.50 0.80 18.26
CA GLU A 51 6.20 0.26 18.61
C GLU A 51 6.24 -1.27 18.79
N ASN A 52 5.59 -1.77 19.85
CA ASN A 52 5.56 -3.20 20.15
C ASN A 52 4.95 -4.02 19.02
N PHE A 53 3.89 -3.52 18.38
CA PHE A 53 3.23 -4.23 17.29
C PHE A 53 4.17 -4.43 16.09
N TRP A 54 5.10 -3.50 15.85
CA TRP A 54 6.05 -3.62 14.75
C TRP A 54 7.05 -4.75 15.01
N MET A 55 7.51 -4.91 16.26
CA MET A 55 8.39 -6.01 16.65
C MET A 55 7.70 -7.36 16.44
N GLU A 56 6.46 -7.50 16.91
CA GLU A 56 5.63 -8.70 16.70
C GLU A 56 5.43 -9.00 15.20
N TRP A 57 5.17 -7.95 14.41
CA TRP A 57 5.03 -8.05 12.96
C TRP A 57 6.29 -8.51 12.27
N LYS A 58 7.43 -7.91 12.65
CA LYS A 58 8.74 -8.23 12.09
C LYS A 58 9.09 -9.70 12.31
N ASP A 59 8.85 -10.20 13.52
CA ASP A 59 9.11 -11.60 13.87
C ASP A 59 8.18 -12.55 13.07
N LEU A 60 6.88 -12.24 13.02
CA LEU A 60 5.91 -13.02 12.26
C LEU A 60 6.22 -13.06 10.75
N LEU A 61 6.60 -11.92 10.18
CA LEU A 61 6.99 -11.78 8.77
C LEU A 61 8.25 -12.59 8.48
N SER A 62 9.25 -12.50 9.36
CA SER A 62 10.51 -13.23 9.21
C SER A 62 10.28 -14.74 9.31
N GLU A 63 9.49 -15.19 10.29
CA GLU A 63 9.13 -16.60 10.44
C GLU A 63 8.35 -17.09 9.23
N ARG A 64 7.28 -16.41 8.81
CA ARG A 64 6.38 -16.94 7.78
C ARG A 64 6.90 -16.78 6.36
N LEU A 65 7.57 -15.67 6.05
CA LEU A 65 7.95 -15.34 4.67
C LEU A 65 9.40 -15.69 4.36
N LEU A 66 10.31 -15.66 5.34
CA LEU A 66 11.71 -16.01 5.11
C LEU A 66 12.02 -17.49 5.42
N SER A 67 11.31 -18.14 6.36
CA SER A 67 11.58 -19.56 6.68
C SER A 67 10.93 -20.54 5.69
N ASN A 68 9.86 -20.15 5.00
CA ASN A 68 9.25 -20.96 3.95
C ASN A 68 10.16 -21.13 2.70
N ALA A 69 11.28 -20.41 2.62
CA ALA A 69 12.30 -20.59 1.59
C ALA A 69 13.21 -21.81 1.83
N SER A 70 13.28 -22.34 3.06
CA SER A 70 14.27 -23.36 3.45
C SER A 70 13.69 -24.74 3.79
N GLY A 71 12.38 -24.94 3.63
CA GLY A 71 11.68 -26.18 4.03
C GLY A 71 10.95 -26.90 2.90
N SER A 72 11.68 -27.56 1.99
CA SER A 72 11.33 -28.87 1.40
C SER A 72 12.30 -29.24 0.27
N SER A 73 12.64 -30.52 0.25
CA SER A 73 13.62 -31.22 -0.58
C SER A 73 13.53 -30.96 -2.09
N GLU A 74 14.72 -30.79 -2.68
CA GLU A 74 15.17 -31.06 -4.06
C GLU A 74 14.32 -30.52 -5.23
N GLN A 75 14.93 -29.57 -5.98
CA GLN A 75 14.45 -28.93 -7.22
C GLN A 75 13.44 -27.77 -7.05
N ASN A 76 13.83 -26.69 -6.36
CA ASN A 76 13.29 -25.36 -6.65
C ASN A 76 14.26 -24.29 -6.17
N GLY A 77 14.58 -23.32 -7.02
CA GLY A 77 15.42 -22.19 -6.67
C GLY A 77 14.86 -21.45 -5.46
N ASP A 78 15.76 -20.95 -4.61
CA ASP A 78 15.46 -20.09 -3.47
C ASP A 78 14.35 -19.09 -3.81
N VAL A 79 13.17 -19.26 -3.22
CA VAL A 79 12.00 -18.39 -3.44
C VAL A 79 12.23 -17.11 -2.63
N SER A 80 13.14 -16.28 -3.13
CA SER A 80 13.35 -14.93 -2.61
C SER A 80 12.22 -14.03 -3.09
N LEU A 81 11.62 -13.31 -2.14
CA LEU A 81 10.63 -12.29 -2.44
C LEU A 81 11.36 -11.09 -3.04
N GLN A 82 11.21 -10.87 -4.34
CA GLN A 82 11.99 -9.84 -5.04
C GLN A 82 11.18 -8.63 -5.48
N LEU A 83 9.85 -8.74 -5.50
CA LEU A 83 8.97 -7.70 -6.04
C LEU A 83 7.92 -7.27 -5.03
N CYS A 84 7.71 -5.95 -4.96
CA CYS A 84 6.60 -5.38 -4.23
C CYS A 84 5.77 -4.46 -5.15
N VAL A 85 4.46 -4.46 -4.99
CA VAL A 85 3.54 -3.52 -5.60
C VAL A 85 2.66 -2.92 -4.51
N CYS A 86 2.72 -1.60 -4.36
CA CYS A 86 1.93 -0.85 -3.41
C CYS A 86 0.89 -0.02 -4.16
N TYR A 87 -0.38 -0.19 -3.78
CA TYR A 87 -1.47 0.63 -4.27
C TYR A 87 -2.10 1.42 -3.12
N GLY A 88 -2.60 2.62 -3.43
CA GLY A 88 -3.49 3.35 -2.52
C GLY A 88 -2.81 3.88 -1.26
N LEU A 89 -1.63 4.47 -1.39
CA LEU A 89 -0.84 5.02 -0.28
C LEU A 89 -1.43 6.33 0.27
N GLY A 90 -2.09 7.12 -0.58
CA GLY A 90 -2.60 8.45 -0.28
C GLY A 90 -1.56 9.58 -0.33
N HIS A 91 -2.03 10.80 -0.07
CA HIS A 91 -1.19 12.01 -0.03
C HIS A 91 -0.28 12.06 1.21
N PHE A 92 0.88 11.40 1.20
CA PHE A 92 1.79 11.34 2.35
C PHE A 92 2.44 12.69 2.73
N ALA A 93 2.46 13.66 1.82
CA ALA A 93 2.95 15.00 2.14
C ALA A 93 2.03 15.71 3.14
N SER A 94 0.71 15.62 2.94
CA SER A 94 -0.31 16.33 3.72
C SER A 94 -1.08 15.47 4.71
N CYS A 95 -1.12 14.15 4.53
CA CYS A 95 -1.82 13.20 5.39
C CYS A 95 -0.83 12.41 6.25
N VAL A 96 -0.99 12.53 7.57
CA VAL A 96 -0.17 11.82 8.55
C VAL A 96 -0.32 10.30 8.40
N SER A 97 -1.55 9.79 8.26
CA SER A 97 -1.80 8.36 8.04
C SER A 97 -1.06 7.82 6.81
N ALA A 98 -1.18 8.48 5.67
CA ALA A 98 -0.50 8.09 4.43
C ALA A 98 1.04 8.09 4.60
N ARG A 99 1.56 8.99 5.43
CA ARG A 99 2.98 9.02 5.76
C ARG A 99 3.43 7.82 6.59
N TYR A 100 2.66 7.43 7.61
CA TYR A 100 2.95 6.20 8.36
C TYR A 100 2.78 4.96 7.48
N GLN A 101 1.85 4.95 6.54
CA GLN A 101 1.74 3.85 5.57
C GLN A 101 3.00 3.73 4.69
N LEU A 102 3.57 4.85 4.25
CA LEU A 102 4.83 4.86 3.50
C LEU A 102 6.01 4.42 4.37
N ALA A 103 6.07 4.90 5.61
CA ALA A 103 7.09 4.49 6.56
C ALA A 103 7.04 2.99 6.85
N MET A 104 5.84 2.44 7.06
CA MET A 104 5.63 1.00 7.25
C MET A 104 6.02 0.22 6.00
N LEU A 105 5.66 0.67 4.80
CA LEU A 105 6.09 0.04 3.55
C LEU A 105 7.62 -0.04 3.47
N LEU A 106 8.33 1.06 3.76
CA LEU A 106 9.80 1.07 3.77
C LEU A 106 10.39 0.08 4.79
N LEU A 107 9.83 0.01 6.00
CA LEU A 107 10.25 -0.94 7.03
C LEU A 107 9.98 -2.40 6.64
N LEU A 108 8.88 -2.67 5.92
CA LEU A 108 8.56 -3.99 5.38
C LEU A 108 9.57 -4.39 4.31
N LEU A 109 9.88 -3.49 3.37
CA LEU A 109 10.89 -3.74 2.34
C LEU A 109 12.26 -4.02 2.96
N GLU A 110 12.66 -3.26 3.99
CA GLU A 110 13.89 -3.50 4.75
C GLU A 110 13.90 -4.88 5.42
N THR A 111 12.81 -5.23 6.11
CA THR A 111 12.69 -6.51 6.85
C THR A 111 12.72 -7.72 5.91
N LEU A 112 12.01 -7.61 4.78
CA LEU A 112 11.91 -8.68 3.78
C LEU A 112 13.06 -8.66 2.76
N GLN A 113 14.02 -7.75 2.93
CA GLN A 113 15.18 -7.57 2.06
C GLN A 113 14.79 -7.34 0.58
N ILE A 114 13.65 -6.69 0.35
CA ILE A 114 13.19 -6.30 -0.99
C ILE A 114 13.83 -4.95 -1.32
N PRO A 115 14.61 -4.83 -2.41
CA PRO A 115 15.16 -3.54 -2.83
C PRO A 115 14.03 -2.55 -3.12
N VAL A 116 14.16 -1.30 -2.67
CA VAL A 116 13.15 -0.25 -2.91
C VAL A 116 12.94 -0.03 -4.43
N GLY A 117 14.00 -0.19 -5.23
CA GLY A 117 13.95 -0.18 -6.70
C GLY A 117 13.01 -1.23 -7.31
N SER A 118 12.79 -2.34 -6.61
CA SER A 118 11.87 -3.41 -6.99
C SER A 118 10.47 -3.22 -6.40
N CYS A 119 10.18 -2.05 -5.81
CA CYS A 119 8.84 -1.70 -5.36
C CYS A 119 8.19 -0.71 -6.32
N CYS A 120 7.10 -1.15 -6.94
CA CYS A 120 6.22 -0.32 -7.74
C CYS A 120 5.17 0.34 -6.85
N VAL A 121 4.95 1.65 -6.99
CA VAL A 121 3.94 2.40 -6.23
C VAL A 121 2.97 3.10 -7.16
N TYR A 122 1.69 3.06 -6.82
CA TYR A 122 0.66 3.82 -7.54
C TYR A 122 -0.46 4.28 -6.61
N ASP A 123 -0.80 5.56 -6.75
CA ASP A 123 -2.03 6.12 -6.25
C ASP A 123 -2.46 7.24 -7.20
N PRO A 124 -3.72 7.26 -7.69
CA PRO A 124 -4.19 8.35 -8.55
C PRO A 124 -4.12 9.72 -7.89
N VAL A 125 -4.01 9.79 -6.55
CA VAL A 125 -3.94 11.06 -5.83
C VAL A 125 -2.53 11.63 -5.74
N PHE A 126 -1.47 10.90 -6.11
CA PHE A 126 -0.12 11.46 -5.97
C PHE A 126 0.07 12.77 -6.73
N SER A 127 0.62 13.76 -6.02
CA SER A 127 1.10 14.99 -6.64
C SER A 127 2.45 14.78 -7.35
N ALA A 128 2.82 15.68 -8.27
CA ALA A 128 4.12 15.63 -8.93
C ALA A 128 5.29 15.63 -7.93
N LEU A 129 5.19 16.42 -6.86
CA LEU A 129 6.20 16.48 -5.80
C LEU A 129 6.31 15.15 -5.04
N GLU A 130 5.19 14.48 -4.78
CA GLU A 130 5.16 13.16 -4.15
C GLU A 130 5.75 12.09 -5.07
N CYS A 131 5.44 12.13 -6.37
CA CYS A 131 6.05 11.26 -7.36
C CYS A 131 7.58 11.44 -7.41
N ASP A 132 8.07 12.68 -7.39
CA ASP A 132 9.51 12.95 -7.39
C ASP A 132 10.18 12.50 -6.08
N ALA A 133 9.53 12.72 -4.94
CA ALA A 133 10.02 12.25 -3.64
C ALA A 133 10.07 10.71 -3.57
N LEU A 134 9.08 10.00 -4.11
CA LEU A 134 9.07 8.53 -4.20
C LEU A 134 10.21 8.02 -5.09
N LYS A 135 10.45 8.65 -6.24
CA LYS A 135 11.59 8.32 -7.11
C LYS A 135 12.94 8.58 -6.43
N GLU A 136 13.07 9.68 -5.69
CA GLU A 136 14.27 9.99 -4.89
C GLU A 136 14.52 8.98 -3.76
N LEU A 137 13.46 8.36 -3.22
CA LEU A 137 13.56 7.25 -2.27
C LEU A 137 13.89 5.91 -2.96
N GLY A 138 13.86 5.86 -4.29
CA GLY A 138 14.19 4.70 -5.10
C GLY A 138 12.99 3.88 -5.57
N PHE A 139 11.75 4.32 -5.34
CA PHE A 139 10.56 3.60 -5.82
C PHE A 139 10.38 3.75 -7.33
N THR A 140 9.74 2.73 -7.93
CA THR A 140 9.21 2.84 -9.29
C THR A 140 7.77 3.37 -9.23
N VAL A 141 7.57 4.63 -9.59
CA VAL A 141 6.21 5.22 -9.65
C VAL A 141 5.53 4.83 -10.95
N LEU A 142 4.42 4.09 -10.87
CA LEU A 142 3.65 3.71 -12.05
C LEU A 142 2.91 4.94 -12.61
N THR A 143 2.84 5.03 -13.94
CA THR A 143 2.15 6.12 -14.64
C THR A 143 0.74 5.76 -15.07
N GLU A 144 0.41 4.47 -15.09
CA GLU A 144 -0.87 3.95 -15.56
C GLU A 144 -1.70 3.39 -14.39
N ASN A 145 -3.01 3.66 -14.42
CA ASN A 145 -3.94 3.02 -13.52
C ASN A 145 -4.21 1.58 -13.97
N GLU A 146 -3.55 0.62 -13.34
CA GLU A 146 -3.77 -0.80 -13.64
C GLU A 146 -5.10 -1.33 -13.09
N GLU A 147 -5.83 -0.54 -12.30
CA GLU A 147 -7.09 -0.91 -11.66
C GLU A 147 -6.98 -2.20 -10.82
N GLY A 148 -5.78 -2.49 -10.31
CA GLY A 148 -5.46 -3.71 -9.55
C GLY A 148 -5.26 -4.96 -10.42
N LYS A 149 -5.26 -4.85 -11.76
CA LYS A 149 -5.17 -5.98 -12.69
C LYS A 149 -3.71 -6.37 -13.02
N ARG A 150 -2.80 -6.23 -12.07
CA ARG A 150 -1.39 -6.63 -12.23
C ARG A 150 -1.28 -8.15 -12.31
N ALA A 151 -0.68 -8.65 -13.40
CA ALA A 151 -0.38 -10.07 -13.55
C ALA A 151 0.88 -10.46 -12.75
N VAL A 152 0.86 -11.65 -12.17
CA VAL A 152 1.93 -12.18 -11.31
C VAL A 152 2.66 -13.30 -12.01
N TYR A 153 3.97 -13.16 -12.14
CA TYR A 153 4.85 -14.16 -12.76
C TYR A 153 5.83 -14.79 -11.76
N GLN A 154 6.13 -14.07 -10.68
CA GLN A 154 7.07 -14.43 -9.64
C GLN A 154 6.52 -14.05 -8.25
N PRO A 155 7.08 -14.58 -7.15
CA PRO A 155 6.72 -14.18 -5.80
C PRO A 155 6.65 -12.65 -5.66
N THR A 156 5.46 -12.13 -5.36
CA THR A 156 5.17 -10.68 -5.36
C THR A 156 4.37 -10.31 -4.13
N LEU A 157 4.87 -9.33 -3.38
CA LEU A 157 4.18 -8.72 -2.27
C LEU A 157 3.29 -7.59 -2.77
N PHE A 158 2.03 -7.63 -2.39
CA PHE A 158 1.04 -6.61 -2.67
C PHE A 158 0.68 -5.89 -1.37
N TYR A 159 0.99 -4.59 -1.30
CA TYR A 159 0.67 -3.73 -0.16
C TYR A 159 -0.57 -2.87 -0.49
N LEU A 160 -1.69 -3.16 0.15
CA LEU A 160 -3.02 -2.59 -0.12
C LEU A 160 -3.69 -2.03 1.16
N MET A 161 -2.93 -1.54 2.15
CA MET A 161 -3.44 -1.24 3.50
C MET A 161 -4.77 -0.47 3.57
N HIS A 162 -4.98 0.51 2.69
CA HIS A 162 -6.21 1.32 2.69
C HIS A 162 -6.95 1.30 1.34
N CYS A 163 -6.76 0.23 0.56
CA CYS A 163 -7.41 0.08 -0.73
C CYS A 163 -8.87 -0.33 -0.62
N GLY A 164 -9.67 0.10 -1.60
CA GLY A 164 -11.04 -0.37 -1.77
C GLY A 164 -11.11 -1.85 -2.20
N LYS A 165 -12.17 -2.54 -1.79
CA LYS A 165 -12.46 -3.94 -2.11
C LYS A 165 -12.36 -4.32 -3.59
N ALA A 166 -12.70 -3.39 -4.50
CA ALA A 166 -12.60 -3.60 -5.94
C ALA A 166 -11.15 -3.90 -6.38
N LEU A 167 -10.16 -3.27 -5.73
CA LEU A 167 -8.77 -3.47 -6.07
C LEU A 167 -8.31 -4.90 -5.73
N TYR A 168 -8.70 -5.40 -4.55
CA TYR A 168 -8.42 -6.78 -4.16
C TYR A 168 -9.09 -7.79 -5.09
N ASN A 169 -10.37 -7.57 -5.42
CA ASN A 169 -11.11 -8.46 -6.29
C ASN A 169 -10.52 -8.50 -7.71
N ASN A 170 -10.15 -7.36 -8.28
CA ASN A 170 -9.51 -7.30 -9.59
C ASN A 170 -8.14 -8.00 -9.60
N LEU A 171 -7.37 -7.83 -8.52
CA LEU A 171 -6.07 -8.48 -8.36
C LEU A 171 -6.21 -10.01 -8.28
N LEU A 172 -7.18 -10.49 -7.50
CA LEU A 172 -7.49 -11.91 -7.40
C LEU A 172 -8.03 -12.46 -8.73
N TRP A 173 -9.01 -11.78 -9.34
CA TRP A 173 -9.57 -12.14 -10.65
C TRP A 173 -8.48 -12.32 -11.70
N ARG A 174 -7.55 -11.36 -11.77
CA ARG A 174 -6.46 -11.39 -12.75
C ARG A 174 -5.54 -12.60 -12.59
N ASN A 175 -5.38 -13.07 -11.36
CA ASN A 175 -4.41 -14.10 -10.98
C ASN A 175 -5.10 -15.35 -10.43
N TRP A 176 -6.35 -15.63 -10.82
CA TRP A 176 -7.13 -16.75 -10.28
C TRP A 176 -6.76 -18.09 -10.91
N THR A 177 -5.50 -18.51 -10.73
CA THR A 177 -4.98 -19.79 -11.22
C THR A 177 -4.14 -20.48 -10.15
N PRO A 178 -4.09 -21.82 -10.14
CA PRO A 178 -3.22 -22.57 -9.22
C PRO A 178 -1.74 -22.19 -9.32
N GLN A 179 -1.29 -21.65 -10.45
CA GLN A 179 0.11 -21.27 -10.69
C GLN A 179 0.46 -19.87 -10.17
N THR A 180 -0.51 -18.95 -10.14
CA THR A 180 -0.29 -17.54 -9.81
C THR A 180 -0.68 -17.21 -8.38
N LEU A 181 -1.75 -17.80 -7.85
CA LEU A 181 -2.21 -17.54 -6.47
C LEU A 181 -1.13 -17.80 -5.41
N PRO A 182 -0.36 -18.92 -5.45
CA PRO A 182 0.67 -19.17 -4.44
C PRO A 182 1.85 -18.21 -4.48
N LYS A 183 2.01 -17.44 -5.56
CA LYS A 183 3.07 -16.44 -5.73
C LYS A 183 2.68 -15.07 -5.15
N MET A 184 1.45 -14.92 -4.68
CA MET A 184 0.94 -13.65 -4.17
C MET A 184 0.97 -13.62 -2.67
N ILE A 185 1.54 -12.56 -2.12
CA ILE A 185 1.43 -12.23 -0.70
C ILE A 185 0.69 -10.90 -0.62
N ILE A 186 -0.39 -10.83 0.14
CA ILE A 186 -1.17 -9.60 0.28
C ILE A 186 -1.09 -9.12 1.73
N ILE A 187 -0.61 -7.89 1.92
CA ILE A 187 -0.69 -7.14 3.17
C ILE A 187 -1.75 -6.06 2.99
N GLY A 188 -2.85 -6.14 3.74
CA GLY A 188 -3.92 -5.17 3.68
C GLY A 188 -5.11 -5.49 4.58
N ASN A 189 -6.27 -4.92 4.25
CA ASN A 189 -7.52 -5.15 4.95
C ASN A 189 -7.91 -6.64 4.98
N SER A 190 -8.41 -7.08 6.13
CA SER A 190 -9.01 -8.42 6.30
C SER A 190 -10.15 -8.63 5.31
N PHE A 191 -10.07 -9.70 4.50
CA PHE A 191 -11.14 -10.09 3.58
C PHE A 191 -12.44 -10.40 4.33
N HIS A 192 -12.30 -11.07 5.48
CA HIS A 192 -13.43 -11.29 6.38
C HIS A 192 -14.04 -9.98 6.85
N GLY A 193 -13.22 -9.01 7.27
CA GLY A 193 -13.70 -7.69 7.66
C GLY A 193 -14.33 -6.90 6.49
N ILE A 194 -13.88 -7.11 5.25
CA ILE A 194 -14.54 -6.55 4.06
C ILE A 194 -15.92 -7.19 3.89
N GLN A 195 -16.02 -8.51 4.01
CA GLN A 195 -17.26 -9.28 3.87
C GLN A 195 -18.30 -8.88 4.94
N GLU A 196 -17.91 -8.79 6.22
CA GLU A 196 -18.81 -8.45 7.34
C GLU A 196 -19.48 -7.07 7.19
N ARG A 197 -18.84 -6.14 6.45
CA ARG A 197 -19.36 -4.79 6.21
C ARG A 197 -20.30 -4.71 5.01
N MET A 198 -20.65 -5.84 4.39
CA MET A 198 -21.47 -5.92 3.18
C MET A 198 -22.58 -6.95 3.30
N LEU A 199 -23.67 -6.72 2.54
CA LEU A 199 -24.70 -7.75 2.38
C LEU A 199 -24.11 -8.92 1.59
N GLN A 200 -24.22 -10.13 2.15
CA GLN A 200 -23.62 -11.34 1.58
C GLN A 200 -23.94 -11.53 0.09
N ARG A 201 -25.21 -11.34 -0.30
CA ARG A 201 -25.65 -11.49 -1.70
C ARG A 201 -24.98 -10.50 -2.66
N GLU A 202 -24.73 -9.26 -2.22
CA GLU A 202 -24.03 -8.26 -3.02
C GLU A 202 -22.55 -8.57 -3.09
N PHE A 203 -21.97 -9.02 -1.98
CA PHE A 203 -20.58 -9.45 -1.92
C PHE A 203 -20.30 -10.63 -2.86
N ASP A 204 -21.15 -11.66 -2.85
CA ASP A 204 -20.99 -12.82 -3.73
C ASP A 204 -21.17 -12.48 -5.21
N ARG A 205 -22.06 -11.53 -5.53
CA ARG A 205 -22.33 -11.09 -6.91
C ARG A 205 -21.19 -10.24 -7.46
N ASP A 206 -20.73 -9.25 -6.69
CA ASP A 206 -19.85 -8.19 -7.19
C ASP A 206 -18.36 -8.48 -6.86
N TYR A 207 -18.10 -9.35 -5.88
CA TYR A 207 -16.76 -9.65 -5.35
C TYR A 207 -16.53 -11.16 -5.20
N SER A 208 -16.94 -11.94 -6.21
CA SER A 208 -16.87 -13.41 -6.18
C SER A 208 -15.47 -13.96 -5.94
N PHE A 209 -14.41 -13.26 -6.35
CA PHE A 209 -13.04 -13.72 -6.09
C PHE A 209 -12.66 -13.54 -4.62
N LEU A 210 -13.13 -12.48 -3.97
CA LEU A 210 -12.95 -12.33 -2.52
C LEU A 210 -13.75 -13.36 -1.73
N SER A 211 -14.98 -13.70 -2.16
CA SER A 211 -15.81 -14.69 -1.46
C SER A 211 -15.30 -16.13 -1.61
N ASN A 212 -14.60 -16.44 -2.71
CA ASN A 212 -14.08 -17.78 -2.99
C ASN A 212 -12.63 -18.02 -2.50
N VAL A 213 -11.94 -17.03 -1.92
CA VAL A 213 -10.63 -17.27 -1.28
C VAL A 213 -10.85 -18.04 0.02
N SER A 214 -10.58 -19.34 -0.01
CA SER A 214 -10.41 -20.15 1.20
C SER A 214 -8.93 -20.13 1.61
N LEU A 215 -8.62 -19.30 2.62
CA LEU A 215 -7.39 -19.31 3.44
C LEU A 215 -6.10 -19.75 2.72
N THR A 216 -5.37 -18.80 2.13
CA THR A 216 -3.94 -18.99 1.83
C THR A 216 -3.23 -17.63 1.93
N PHE A 217 -2.45 -17.48 3.01
CA PHE A 217 -1.48 -16.42 3.36
C PHE A 217 -1.87 -14.95 3.08
N ILE A 218 -2.84 -14.45 3.85
CA ILE A 218 -3.00 -13.01 4.11
C ILE A 218 -2.58 -12.82 5.56
N LEU A 219 -1.51 -12.05 5.81
CA LEU A 219 -1.20 -11.66 7.17
C LEU A 219 -2.32 -10.73 7.65
N HIS A 220 -3.13 -11.26 8.57
CA HIS A 220 -4.24 -10.55 9.19
C HIS A 220 -3.70 -9.30 9.90
N TYR A 221 -4.02 -8.12 9.39
CA TYR A 221 -3.90 -6.88 10.16
C TYR A 221 -5.29 -6.38 10.51
N THR A 222 -5.76 -6.73 11.70
CA THR A 222 -6.96 -6.11 12.29
C THR A 222 -6.61 -5.22 13.49
N PHE A 223 -5.33 -4.93 13.76
CA PHE A 223 -4.97 -4.11 14.91
C PHE A 223 -3.85 -3.10 14.58
N THR A 224 -4.16 -1.81 14.83
CA THR A 224 -3.18 -0.79 15.26
C THR A 224 -2.57 0.17 14.23
N ILE A 225 -3.36 0.73 13.29
CA ILE A 225 -3.13 2.14 12.82
C ILE A 225 -4.31 3.06 13.16
N HIS A 226 -5.41 2.53 13.72
CA HIS A 226 -6.43 3.38 14.34
C HIS A 226 -6.00 3.94 15.70
N ALA A 227 -4.91 3.44 16.30
CA ALA A 227 -4.40 3.92 17.59
C ALA A 227 -3.33 5.02 17.48
N CYS A 228 -2.79 5.26 16.27
CA CYS A 228 -1.82 6.34 15.99
C CYS A 228 -2.43 7.49 15.17
N LEU A 229 -3.76 7.59 15.10
CA LEU A 229 -4.51 8.66 14.45
C LEU A 229 -5.54 9.29 15.38
#